data_AF-U1P444-F1
#
_entry.id   AF-U1P444-F1
#
_cell.length_a   1.000
_cell.length_b   1.000
_cell.length_c   1.000
_cell.angle_alpha   90.00
_cell.angle_beta   90.00
_cell.angle_gamma   90.00
#
_symmetry.space_group_name_H-M   'P 1'
#
loop_
_entity.id
_entity.type
_entity.pdbx_description
1 polymer ?
#
loop_
_entity_poly.entity_id
_entity_poly.type
_entity_poly.pdbx_seq_one_letter_code
_entity_poly.pdbx_strand_id
1 'polypeptide(L)'
;AAGVDWVNVPDTCGVATPRRFGRLVETVVAHTDARIDVHAHDDFGMATANALAGFEAGADQAQVSINGIGERAGNAALEEVVMAAEGVYGTDTGVDTTEIARLSARIERASGITVPVNKPIVGDNAFAHESGIHAAGVIENTDTFEPGVVTPEMVGADRELVLGKHAGRHAVRDRLQAAGFTPTDTEVTTVTGRVKERAGDGRVTEADLVEIATATGVTRDGQRESVADE
;
A
#
# COMPACT_ATOMS: atom_id res chain seq x y z
N ALA A 1 15.92 41.83 10.53
CA ALA A 1 15.23 40.66 9.95
C ALA A 1 14.60 41.05 8.62
N ALA A 2 14.55 40.14 7.64
CA ALA A 2 13.97 40.38 6.31
C ALA A 2 12.43 40.26 6.26
N GLY A 3 11.78 39.83 7.35
CA GLY A 3 10.32 39.80 7.48
C GLY A 3 9.63 38.71 6.65
N VAL A 4 10.25 37.53 6.55
CA VAL A 4 9.68 36.38 5.82
C VAL A 4 8.90 35.47 6.76
N ASP A 5 7.78 34.93 6.28
CA ASP A 5 6.95 33.99 7.05
C ASP A 5 7.49 32.56 7.01
N TRP A 6 8.13 32.17 5.90
CA TRP A 6 8.62 30.82 5.63
C TRP A 6 10.03 30.82 5.07
N VAL A 7 10.81 29.80 5.45
CA VAL A 7 12.10 29.46 4.85
C VAL A 7 12.01 28.01 4.38
N ASN A 8 12.21 27.77 3.08
CA ASN A 8 12.30 26.43 2.53
C ASN A 8 13.75 25.93 2.50
N VAL A 9 13.98 24.70 2.93
CA VAL A 9 15.28 23.99 2.92
C VAL A 9 15.20 22.82 1.93
N PRO A 10 15.67 22.98 0.69
CA PRO A 10 15.61 21.92 -0.32
C PRO A 10 16.88 21.05 -0.36
N ASP A 11 16.71 19.73 -0.45
CA ASP A 11 17.72 18.78 -0.96
C ASP A 11 17.51 18.56 -2.46
N THR A 12 17.84 19.56 -3.26
CA THR A 12 17.55 19.60 -4.70
C THR A 12 18.20 18.45 -5.48
N CYS A 13 19.39 18.02 -5.07
CA CYS A 13 20.13 16.95 -5.74
C CYS A 13 19.84 15.56 -5.15
N GLY A 14 19.00 15.46 -4.11
CA GLY A 14 18.66 14.19 -3.45
C GLY A 14 19.84 13.50 -2.78
N VAL A 15 20.86 14.24 -2.35
CA VAL A 15 22.14 13.67 -1.83
C VAL A 15 22.24 13.71 -0.30
N ALA A 16 21.29 14.35 0.38
CA ALA A 16 21.33 14.45 1.83
C ALA A 16 20.99 13.09 2.45
N THR A 17 21.71 12.74 3.52
CA THR A 17 21.31 11.65 4.39
C THR A 17 20.44 12.20 5.53
N PRO A 18 19.53 11.40 6.12
CA PRO A 18 18.57 11.90 7.12
C PRO A 18 19.25 12.67 8.26
N ARG A 19 20.34 12.13 8.80
CA ARG A 19 21.10 12.79 9.87
C ARG A 19 21.73 14.11 9.44
N ARG A 20 22.20 14.23 8.19
CA ARG A 20 22.79 15.48 7.69
C ARG A 20 21.71 16.51 7.40
N PHE A 21 20.59 16.07 6.83
CA PHE A 21 19.45 16.93 6.53
C PHE A 21 18.83 17.48 7.81
N GLY A 22 18.55 16.62 8.80
CA GLY A 22 18.03 17.05 10.11
C GLY A 22 18.96 18.06 10.80
N ARG A 23 20.28 17.85 10.81
CA ARG A 23 21.24 18.84 11.36
C ARG A 23 21.21 20.19 10.66
N LEU A 24 21.02 20.19 9.33
CA LEU A 24 20.87 21.42 8.57
C LEU A 24 19.58 22.14 8.99
N VAL A 25 18.47 21.41 9.08
CA VAL A 25 17.18 21.95 9.52
C VAL A 25 17.27 22.50 10.95
N GLU A 26 17.82 21.74 11.91
CA GLU A 26 18.06 22.21 13.29
C GLU A 26 18.86 23.52 13.31
N THR A 27 19.88 23.61 12.46
CA THR A 27 20.69 24.82 12.33
C THR A 27 19.84 25.98 11.83
N VAL A 28 19.00 25.78 10.81
CA VAL A 28 18.14 26.84 10.27
C VAL A 28 17.11 27.27 11.31
N VAL A 29 16.40 26.32 11.93
CA VAL A 29 15.42 26.55 13.01
C VAL A 29 16.02 27.41 14.13
N ALA A 30 17.26 27.13 14.55
CA ALA A 30 17.92 27.89 15.62
C ALA A 30 18.26 29.36 15.26
N HIS A 31 18.16 29.76 13.99
CA HIS A 31 18.60 31.08 13.50
C HIS A 31 17.49 31.92 12.87
N THR A 32 16.24 31.47 12.91
CA THR A 32 15.10 32.22 12.36
C THR A 32 13.84 32.00 13.17
N ASP A 33 12.99 33.04 13.24
CA ASP A 33 11.63 32.93 13.78
C ASP A 33 10.59 32.58 12.70
N ALA A 34 11.03 32.47 11.43
CA ALA A 34 10.19 32.02 10.33
C ALA A 34 9.90 30.52 10.43
N ARG A 35 8.75 30.09 9.91
CA ARG A 35 8.41 28.68 9.79
C ARG A 35 9.29 27.97 8.78
N ILE A 36 9.57 26.71 9.02
CA ILE A 36 10.48 25.92 8.18
C ILE A 36 9.70 24.93 7.33
N ASP A 37 9.92 25.01 6.02
CA ASP A 37 9.45 24.07 5.01
C ASP A 37 10.64 23.25 4.51
N VAL A 38 10.45 21.95 4.27
CA VAL A 38 11.50 21.08 3.72
C VAL A 38 11.07 20.45 2.41
N HIS A 39 12.00 20.29 1.47
CA HIS A 39 11.75 19.66 0.17
C HIS A 39 12.86 18.67 -0.15
N ALA A 40 12.53 17.38 -0.25
CA ALA A 40 13.53 16.33 -0.49
C ALA A 40 13.29 15.60 -1.81
N HIS A 41 14.35 15.46 -2.62
CA HIS A 41 14.38 14.60 -3.80
C HIS A 41 14.86 13.19 -3.48
N ASP A 42 14.44 12.22 -4.30
CA ASP A 42 14.60 10.78 -4.02
C ASP A 42 15.68 10.07 -4.83
N ASP A 43 16.69 10.79 -5.34
CA ASP A 43 17.76 10.25 -6.20
C ASP A 43 18.50 9.05 -5.58
N PHE A 44 18.52 8.93 -4.25
CA PHE A 44 19.12 7.82 -3.51
C PHE A 44 18.13 7.08 -2.58
N GLY A 45 16.82 7.23 -2.79
CA GLY A 45 15.80 6.53 -2.00
C GLY A 45 15.72 7.00 -0.54
N MET A 46 16.00 8.27 -0.28
CA MET A 46 16.05 8.84 1.08
C MET A 46 15.05 10.00 1.29
N ALA A 47 14.22 10.36 0.31
CA ALA A 47 13.39 11.56 0.39
C ALA A 47 12.37 11.50 1.53
N THR A 48 11.65 10.39 1.68
CA THR A 48 10.71 10.17 2.78
C THR A 48 11.42 10.27 4.14
N ALA A 49 12.58 9.61 4.28
CA ALA A 49 13.36 9.66 5.51
C ALA A 49 13.93 11.06 5.81
N ASN A 50 14.32 11.82 4.79
CA ASN A 50 14.78 13.20 4.93
C ASN A 50 13.62 14.13 5.33
N ALA A 51 12.42 13.96 4.76
CA ALA A 51 11.24 14.74 5.18
C ALA A 51 10.91 14.51 6.65
N LEU A 52 10.88 13.25 7.11
CA LEU A 52 10.65 12.90 8.51
C LEU A 52 11.75 13.45 9.43
N ALA A 53 13.02 13.34 9.02
CA ALA A 53 14.13 13.94 9.76
C ALA A 53 14.05 15.48 9.83
N GLY A 54 13.43 16.12 8.84
CA GLY A 54 13.09 17.53 8.89
C GLY A 54 12.08 17.85 9.99
N PHE A 55 10.99 17.09 10.09
CA PHE A 55 10.01 17.23 11.17
C PHE A 55 10.64 16.99 12.55
N GLU A 56 11.45 15.93 12.70
CA GLU A 56 12.19 15.65 13.95
C GLU A 56 13.10 16.81 14.37
N ALA A 57 13.65 17.53 13.39
CA ALA A 57 14.52 18.69 13.58
C ALA A 57 13.76 20.02 13.82
N GLY A 58 12.42 20.00 13.79
CA GLY A 58 11.57 21.16 14.03
C GLY A 58 11.05 21.87 12.78
N ALA A 59 11.04 21.21 11.61
CA ALA A 59 10.32 21.73 10.46
C ALA A 59 8.80 21.75 10.69
N ASP A 60 8.13 22.77 10.16
CA ASP A 60 6.67 22.95 10.25
C ASP A 60 5.94 22.27 9.08
N GLN A 61 6.61 22.09 7.93
CA GLN A 61 6.01 21.57 6.71
C GLN A 61 7.02 20.74 5.90
N ALA A 62 6.53 19.75 5.16
CA ALA A 62 7.28 19.09 4.10
C ALA A 62 6.51 19.15 2.78
N GLN A 63 7.22 19.47 1.69
CA GLN A 63 6.72 19.34 0.33
C GLN A 63 6.78 17.87 -0.10
N VAL A 64 5.65 17.34 -0.53
CA VAL A 64 5.48 15.94 -0.95
C VAL A 64 4.76 15.86 -2.29
N SER A 65 4.82 14.70 -2.92
CA SER A 65 4.10 14.41 -4.17
C SER A 65 3.40 13.06 -4.13
N ILE A 66 2.21 12.97 -4.72
CA ILE A 66 1.49 11.69 -4.84
C ILE A 66 2.33 10.74 -5.70
N ASN A 67 2.50 9.51 -5.23
CA ASN A 67 3.32 8.47 -5.88
C ASN A 67 4.80 8.87 -6.01
N GLY A 68 5.25 9.91 -5.28
CA GLY A 68 6.60 10.45 -5.36
C GLY A 68 6.94 11.15 -6.68
N ILE A 69 5.97 11.45 -7.56
CA ILE A 69 6.25 12.00 -8.89
C ILE A 69 6.95 13.35 -8.79
N GLY A 70 8.03 13.53 -9.54
CA GLY A 70 8.81 14.77 -9.58
C GLY A 70 9.90 14.70 -10.64
N GLU A 71 10.89 15.59 -10.56
CA GLU A 71 12.06 15.50 -11.42
C GLU A 71 12.89 14.25 -11.11
N ARG A 72 13.47 13.62 -12.15
CA ARG A 72 14.39 12.47 -12.03
C ARG A 72 13.75 11.29 -11.29
N ALA A 73 14.26 10.92 -10.12
CA ALA A 73 13.72 9.87 -9.26
C ALA A 73 12.51 10.31 -8.45
N GLY A 74 12.19 11.62 -8.44
CA GLY A 74 11.01 12.15 -7.80
C GLY A 74 11.29 12.88 -6.48
N ASN A 75 10.23 13.02 -5.70
CA ASN A 75 10.20 13.72 -4.41
C ASN A 75 9.76 12.76 -3.30
N ALA A 76 9.81 13.22 -2.05
CA ALA A 76 9.18 12.52 -0.93
C ALA A 76 7.71 12.20 -1.25
N ALA A 77 7.33 10.93 -1.12
CA ALA A 77 6.01 10.46 -1.49
C ALA A 77 4.98 10.80 -0.39
N LEU A 78 3.87 11.44 -0.76
CA LEU A 78 2.84 11.87 0.20
C LEU A 78 2.32 10.69 1.02
N GLU A 79 1.96 9.60 0.35
CA GLU A 79 1.41 8.41 0.99
C GLU A 79 2.39 7.79 1.99
N GLU A 80 3.70 7.87 1.75
CA GLU A 80 4.71 7.34 2.67
C GLU A 80 4.93 8.27 3.86
N VAL A 81 5.08 9.57 3.61
CA VAL A 81 5.35 10.56 4.67
C VAL A 81 4.16 10.66 5.61
N VAL A 82 2.94 10.72 5.08
CA VAL A 82 1.71 10.79 5.87
C VAL A 82 1.55 9.53 6.71
N MET A 83 1.62 8.33 6.10
CA MET A 83 1.41 7.09 6.84
C MET A 83 2.53 6.80 7.85
N ALA A 84 3.77 7.25 7.58
CA ALA A 84 4.81 7.21 8.59
C ALA A 84 4.53 8.16 9.75
N ALA A 85 4.14 9.42 9.48
CA ALA A 85 3.81 10.39 10.51
C ALA A 85 2.64 9.94 11.40
N GLU A 86 1.56 9.43 10.82
CA GLU A 86 0.39 8.97 11.57
C GLU A 86 0.62 7.62 12.24
N GLY A 87 1.09 6.62 11.48
CA GLY A 87 1.24 5.25 11.98
C GLY A 87 2.44 5.08 12.91
N VAL A 88 3.61 5.57 12.50
CA VAL A 88 4.87 5.32 13.22
C VAL A 88 5.10 6.36 14.32
N TYR A 89 4.86 7.64 14.02
CA TYR A 89 5.10 8.73 14.99
C TYR A 89 3.84 9.08 15.82
N GLY A 90 2.66 8.58 15.45
CA GLY A 90 1.42 8.89 16.16
C GLY A 90 0.99 10.36 16.05
N THR A 91 1.39 11.05 14.98
CA THR A 91 1.08 12.46 14.74
C THR A 91 -0.12 12.60 13.83
N ASP A 92 -1.13 13.38 14.21
CA ASP A 92 -2.24 13.74 13.32
C ASP A 92 -1.78 14.74 12.26
N THR A 93 -1.83 14.35 10.99
CA THR A 93 -1.45 15.22 9.87
C THR A 93 -2.62 16.05 9.34
N GLY A 94 -3.85 15.74 9.75
CA GLY A 94 -5.08 16.32 9.20
C GLY A 94 -5.42 15.83 7.78
N VAL A 95 -4.69 14.85 7.25
CA VAL A 95 -4.95 14.25 5.93
C VAL A 95 -6.00 13.15 6.10
N ASP A 96 -7.00 13.13 5.20
CA ASP A 96 -7.91 11.99 5.10
C ASP A 96 -7.17 10.81 4.45
N THR A 97 -6.59 9.96 5.28
CA THR A 97 -5.78 8.81 4.84
C THR A 97 -6.59 7.79 4.05
N THR A 98 -7.91 7.70 4.28
CA THR A 98 -8.80 6.77 3.56
C THR A 98 -8.95 7.06 2.07
N GLU A 99 -8.42 8.21 1.62
CA GLU A 99 -8.48 8.66 0.23
C GLU A 99 -7.17 8.43 -0.54
N ILE A 100 -6.12 7.96 0.14
CA ILE A 100 -4.76 7.82 -0.41
C ILE A 100 -4.72 6.87 -1.62
N ALA A 101 -5.25 5.66 -1.49
CA ALA A 101 -5.22 4.67 -2.58
C ALA A 101 -6.00 5.17 -3.82
N ARG A 102 -7.18 5.77 -3.59
CA ARG A 102 -8.00 6.35 -4.68
C ARG A 102 -7.27 7.49 -5.37
N LEU A 103 -6.61 8.36 -4.61
CA LEU A 103 -5.85 9.48 -5.14
C LEU A 103 -4.63 9.01 -5.94
N SER A 104 -3.87 8.04 -5.42
CA SER A 104 -2.77 7.39 -6.13
C SER A 104 -3.20 6.85 -7.50
N ALA A 105 -4.27 6.05 -7.54
CA ALA A 105 -4.79 5.49 -8.79
C ALA A 105 -5.29 6.58 -9.77
N ARG A 106 -5.83 7.69 -9.25
CA ARG A 106 -6.23 8.84 -10.09
C ARG A 106 -5.02 9.52 -10.71
N ILE A 107 -3.95 9.72 -9.95
CA ILE A 107 -2.71 10.34 -10.42
C ILE A 107 -1.94 9.44 -11.39
N GLU A 108 -1.91 8.13 -11.15
CA GLU A 108 -1.38 7.15 -12.11
C GLU A 108 -2.06 7.30 -13.49
N ARG A 109 -3.40 7.28 -13.53
CA ARG A 109 -4.15 7.46 -14.79
C ARG A 109 -3.93 8.81 -15.45
N ALA A 110 -3.82 9.88 -14.66
CA ALA A 110 -3.67 11.23 -15.17
C ALA A 110 -2.24 11.52 -15.69
N SER A 111 -1.23 10.96 -15.03
CA SER A 111 0.18 11.15 -15.38
C SER A 111 0.68 10.16 -16.43
N GLY A 112 0.05 8.99 -16.54
CA GLY A 112 0.53 7.89 -17.36
C GLY A 112 1.74 7.15 -16.78
N ILE A 113 2.13 7.45 -15.54
CA ILE A 113 3.24 6.79 -14.83
C ILE A 113 2.65 5.69 -13.97
N THR A 114 2.92 4.44 -14.34
CA THR A 114 2.46 3.25 -13.60
C THR A 114 3.10 3.18 -12.21
N VAL A 115 2.28 2.88 -11.19
CA VAL A 115 2.74 2.62 -9.83
C VAL A 115 3.34 1.22 -9.76
N PRO A 116 4.57 1.06 -9.25
CA PRO A 116 5.13 -0.27 -9.04
C PRO A 116 4.25 -1.10 -8.11
N VAL A 117 4.04 -2.38 -8.44
CA VAL A 117 3.23 -3.30 -7.61
C VAL A 117 3.75 -3.41 -6.17
N ASN A 118 5.03 -3.15 -5.92
CA ASN A 118 5.65 -3.18 -4.61
C ASN A 118 5.90 -1.78 -4.00
N LYS A 119 5.26 -0.73 -4.53
CA LYS A 119 5.32 0.62 -3.96
C LYS A 119 4.79 0.59 -2.52
N PRO A 120 5.48 1.18 -1.54
CA PRO A 120 4.96 1.27 -0.18
C PRO A 120 3.61 1.96 -0.14
N ILE A 121 2.73 1.51 0.75
CA ILE A 121 1.39 2.04 1.03
C ILE A 121 0.35 1.79 -0.07
N VAL A 122 0.68 2.06 -1.34
CA VAL A 122 -0.31 2.09 -2.44
C VAL A 122 -0.08 1.05 -3.54
N GLY A 123 1.02 0.29 -3.50
CA GLY A 123 1.24 -0.79 -4.46
C GLY A 123 0.35 -2.00 -4.17
N ASP A 124 -0.06 -2.73 -5.20
CA ASP A 124 -0.92 -3.92 -5.10
C ASP A 124 -0.37 -4.99 -4.10
N ASN A 125 0.95 -5.01 -3.88
CA ASN A 125 1.60 -5.93 -2.96
C ASN A 125 1.74 -5.40 -1.54
N ALA A 126 1.41 -4.12 -1.28
CA ALA A 126 1.62 -3.49 0.01
C ALA A 126 0.85 -4.21 1.14
N PHE A 127 -0.27 -4.83 0.79
CA PHE A 127 -1.14 -5.57 1.72
C PHE A 127 -1.48 -6.99 1.25
N ALA A 128 -0.80 -7.48 0.21
CA ALA A 128 -1.03 -8.82 -0.30
C ALA A 128 -0.23 -9.84 0.51
N HIS A 129 -0.91 -10.86 1.03
CA HIS A 129 -0.28 -12.02 1.68
C HIS A 129 -0.30 -13.21 0.75
N GLU A 130 0.86 -13.76 0.40
CA GLU A 130 0.91 -15.02 -0.36
C GLU A 130 0.42 -16.16 0.55
N SER A 131 -0.54 -16.95 0.06
CA SER A 131 -1.09 -18.11 0.76
C SER A 131 0.01 -19.07 1.24
N GLY A 132 0.15 -19.24 2.56
CA GLY A 132 1.20 -20.02 3.22
C GLY A 132 1.22 -19.77 4.74
N ILE A 133 2.33 -20.05 5.42
CA ILE A 133 2.49 -19.82 6.88
C ILE A 133 2.22 -18.37 7.30
N HIS A 134 2.47 -17.38 6.41
CA HIS A 134 2.18 -15.97 6.67
C HIS A 134 0.67 -15.68 6.62
N ALA A 135 -0.06 -16.25 5.66
CA ALA A 135 -1.52 -16.10 5.60
C ALA A 135 -2.22 -16.79 6.79
N ALA A 136 -1.76 -17.98 7.20
CA ALA A 136 -2.26 -18.64 8.41
C ALA A 136 -2.00 -17.79 9.67
N GLY A 137 -0.82 -17.16 9.75
CA GLY A 137 -0.47 -16.24 10.84
C GLY A 137 -1.33 -14.99 10.88
N VAL A 138 -1.67 -14.38 9.74
CA VAL A 138 -2.58 -13.20 9.68
C VAL A 138 -4.03 -13.56 10.04
N ILE A 139 -4.48 -14.76 9.65
CA ILE A 139 -5.82 -15.29 9.99
C ILE A 139 -5.91 -15.63 11.49
N GLU A 140 -4.85 -16.17 12.09
CA GLU A 140 -4.82 -16.50 13.52
C GLU A 140 -4.57 -15.27 14.41
N ASN A 141 -3.68 -14.37 14.01
CA ASN A 141 -3.41 -13.11 14.69
C ASN A 141 -2.76 -12.09 13.73
N THR A 142 -3.57 -11.15 13.25
CA THR A 142 -3.17 -10.07 12.32
C THR A 142 -1.93 -9.30 12.79
N ASP A 143 -1.78 -9.09 14.11
CA ASP A 143 -0.64 -8.37 14.73
C ASP A 143 0.74 -9.02 14.46
N THR A 144 0.76 -10.30 14.07
CA THR A 144 2.00 -11.08 13.87
C THR A 144 2.76 -10.66 12.61
N PHE A 145 2.04 -10.16 11.58
CA PHE A 145 2.62 -9.83 10.27
C PHE A 145 2.14 -8.48 9.71
N GLU A 146 1.04 -7.94 10.23
CA GLU A 146 0.65 -6.54 10.09
C GLU A 146 0.79 -5.93 11.49
N PRO A 147 1.82 -5.13 11.80
CA PRO A 147 2.05 -4.64 13.17
C PRO A 147 0.94 -3.69 13.69
N GLY A 148 -0.24 -3.62 13.07
CA GLY A 148 -1.34 -2.71 13.41
C GLY A 148 -1.04 -1.23 13.11
N VAL A 149 0.17 -0.93 12.64
CA VAL A 149 0.66 0.43 12.36
C VAL A 149 0.09 0.98 11.05
N VAL A 150 -0.18 0.10 10.07
CA VAL A 150 -0.84 0.44 8.81
C VAL A 150 -1.71 -0.74 8.38
N THR A 151 -3.02 -0.53 8.23
CA THR A 151 -3.94 -1.49 7.62
C THR A 151 -4.43 -1.00 6.26
N PRO A 152 -4.96 -1.88 5.39
CA PRO A 152 -5.51 -1.47 4.09
C PRO A 152 -6.62 -0.44 4.24
N GLU A 153 -7.49 -0.64 5.23
CA GLU A 153 -8.64 0.23 5.49
C GLU A 153 -8.21 1.65 5.87
N MET A 154 -7.06 1.81 6.55
CA MET A 154 -6.51 3.13 6.89
C MET A 154 -6.15 3.95 5.66
N VAL A 155 -5.85 3.30 4.52
CA VAL A 155 -5.41 3.99 3.30
C VAL A 155 -6.45 3.95 2.17
N GLY A 156 -7.64 3.43 2.47
CA GLY A 156 -8.70 3.21 1.48
C GLY A 156 -8.40 2.09 0.49
N ALA A 157 -7.54 1.14 0.87
CA ALA A 157 -7.25 -0.05 0.09
C ALA A 157 -8.08 -1.24 0.60
N ASP A 158 -8.38 -2.18 -0.30
CA ASP A 158 -8.99 -3.45 0.04
C ASP A 158 -7.93 -4.53 0.32
N ARG A 159 -8.20 -5.44 1.25
CA ARG A 159 -7.37 -6.64 1.47
C ARG A 159 -7.48 -7.58 0.27
N GLU A 160 -6.45 -7.66 -0.56
CA GLU A 160 -6.37 -8.70 -1.59
C GLU A 160 -5.59 -9.92 -1.06
N LEU A 161 -6.34 -10.93 -0.60
CA LEU A 161 -5.79 -12.27 -0.35
C LEU A 161 -5.61 -13.01 -1.68
N VAL A 162 -4.37 -13.11 -2.14
CA VAL A 162 -4.00 -13.72 -3.41
C VAL A 162 -3.68 -15.20 -3.25
N LEU A 163 -4.26 -16.04 -4.11
CA LEU A 163 -3.94 -17.47 -4.15
C LEU A 163 -2.71 -17.71 -5.04
N GLY A 164 -1.69 -18.38 -4.50
CA GLY A 164 -0.46 -18.72 -5.21
C GLY A 164 -0.25 -20.22 -5.40
N LYS A 165 0.89 -20.62 -5.97
CA LYS A 165 1.26 -22.04 -6.19
C LYS A 165 1.29 -22.89 -4.90
N HIS A 166 1.41 -22.22 -3.75
CA HIS A 166 1.41 -22.85 -2.42
C HIS A 166 0.03 -22.88 -1.76
N ALA A 167 -1.02 -22.38 -2.43
CA ALA A 167 -2.37 -22.34 -1.89
C ALA A 167 -2.83 -23.73 -1.42
N GLY A 168 -3.25 -23.79 -0.15
CA GLY A 168 -3.87 -24.97 0.44
C GLY A 168 -5.36 -25.03 0.13
N ARG A 169 -5.95 -26.23 0.24
CA ARG A 169 -7.39 -26.45 0.01
C ARG A 169 -8.28 -25.59 0.91
N HIS A 170 -7.84 -25.31 2.15
CA HIS A 170 -8.58 -24.46 3.08
C HIS A 170 -8.69 -23.01 2.56
N ALA A 171 -7.56 -22.41 2.19
CA ALA A 171 -7.54 -21.04 1.64
C ALA A 171 -8.38 -20.92 0.36
N VAL A 172 -8.33 -21.93 -0.52
CA VAL A 172 -9.14 -21.96 -1.75
C VAL A 172 -10.63 -22.06 -1.41
N ARG A 173 -11.03 -22.88 -0.43
CA ARG A 173 -12.42 -23.00 0.03
C ARG A 173 -12.96 -21.68 0.56
N ASP A 174 -12.26 -21.07 1.49
CA ASP A 174 -12.71 -19.83 2.13
C ASP A 174 -12.93 -18.74 1.08
N ARG A 175 -12.05 -18.67 0.09
CA ARG A 175 -12.13 -17.67 -0.98
C ARG A 175 -13.27 -17.93 -1.96
N LEU A 176 -13.54 -19.19 -2.30
CA LEU A 176 -14.71 -19.58 -3.08
C LEU A 176 -16.01 -19.19 -2.34
N GLN A 177 -16.08 -19.46 -1.03
CA GLN A 177 -17.22 -19.08 -0.21
C GLN A 177 -17.39 -17.57 -0.11
N ALA A 178 -16.30 -16.82 0.10
CA ALA A 178 -16.34 -15.35 0.09
C ALA A 178 -16.83 -14.78 -1.26
N ALA A 179 -16.53 -15.44 -2.38
CA ALA A 179 -17.00 -15.06 -3.71
C ALA A 179 -18.45 -15.53 -4.03
N GLY A 180 -19.13 -16.16 -3.05
CA GLY A 180 -20.51 -16.62 -3.14
C GLY A 180 -20.69 -18.01 -3.76
N PHE A 181 -19.67 -18.86 -3.71
CA PHE A 181 -19.75 -20.25 -4.15
C PHE A 181 -19.93 -21.22 -2.99
N THR A 182 -20.65 -22.31 -3.23
CA THR A 182 -20.82 -23.43 -2.28
C THR A 182 -20.11 -24.68 -2.81
N PRO A 183 -18.76 -24.79 -2.68
CA PRO A 183 -18.00 -25.89 -3.24
C PRO A 183 -18.00 -27.13 -2.34
N THR A 184 -18.08 -28.31 -2.95
CA THR A 184 -17.81 -29.61 -2.33
C THR A 184 -16.30 -29.86 -2.13
N ASP A 185 -15.92 -30.84 -1.31
CA ASP A 185 -14.52 -31.24 -1.10
C ASP A 185 -13.79 -31.59 -2.41
N THR A 186 -14.49 -32.25 -3.33
CA THR A 186 -13.95 -32.64 -4.63
C THR A 186 -13.73 -31.41 -5.51
N GLU A 187 -14.69 -30.48 -5.56
CA GLU A 187 -14.57 -29.24 -6.31
C GLU A 187 -13.44 -28.35 -5.77
N VAL A 188 -13.33 -28.21 -4.45
CA VAL A 188 -12.20 -27.49 -3.83
C VAL A 188 -10.86 -28.11 -4.25
N THR A 189 -10.78 -29.44 -4.28
CA THR A 189 -9.54 -30.13 -4.72
C THR A 189 -9.21 -29.84 -6.18
N THR A 190 -10.21 -29.90 -7.07
CA THR A 190 -10.05 -29.59 -8.49
C THR A 190 -9.66 -28.13 -8.74
N VAL A 191 -10.36 -27.19 -8.10
CA VAL A 191 -10.07 -25.76 -8.19
C VAL A 191 -8.68 -25.47 -7.63
N THR A 192 -8.28 -26.08 -6.50
CA THR A 192 -6.93 -25.93 -5.94
C THR A 192 -5.86 -26.37 -6.94
N GLY A 193 -6.08 -27.47 -7.67
CA GLY A 193 -5.16 -27.92 -8.73
C GLY A 193 -5.00 -26.88 -9.84
N ARG A 194 -6.12 -26.35 -10.35
CA ARG A 194 -6.13 -25.31 -11.40
C ARG A 194 -5.54 -23.98 -10.95
N VAL A 195 -5.80 -23.59 -9.71
CA VAL A 195 -5.18 -22.42 -9.08
C VAL A 195 -3.66 -22.59 -9.07
N LYS A 196 -3.14 -23.76 -8.70
CA LYS A 196 -1.69 -24.03 -8.69
C LYS A 196 -1.07 -24.03 -10.09
N GLU A 197 -1.77 -24.58 -11.09
CA GLU A 197 -1.33 -24.51 -12.48
C GLU A 197 -1.28 -23.07 -12.99
N ARG A 198 -2.36 -22.29 -12.78
CA ARG A 198 -2.42 -20.89 -13.23
C ARG A 198 -1.45 -19.99 -12.46
N ALA A 199 -1.19 -20.29 -11.20
CA ALA A 199 -0.19 -19.61 -10.38
C ALA A 199 1.26 -20.01 -10.71
N GLY A 200 1.50 -20.90 -11.68
CA GLY A 200 2.85 -21.27 -12.13
C GLY A 200 3.67 -20.07 -12.61
N ASP A 201 3.03 -19.14 -13.32
CA ASP A 201 3.65 -17.95 -13.93
C ASP A 201 3.24 -16.63 -13.26
N GLY A 202 2.40 -16.66 -12.21
CA GLY A 202 1.84 -15.44 -11.64
C GLY A 202 0.90 -15.67 -10.45
N ARG A 203 0.03 -14.68 -10.23
CA ARG A 203 -0.95 -14.65 -9.13
C ARG A 203 -2.33 -15.00 -9.66
N VAL A 204 -3.14 -15.67 -8.83
CA VAL A 204 -4.56 -15.88 -9.12
C VAL A 204 -5.35 -14.84 -8.34
N THR A 205 -5.89 -13.86 -9.07
CA THR A 205 -6.77 -12.82 -8.53
C THR A 205 -8.14 -13.42 -8.18
N GLU A 206 -9.00 -12.65 -7.51
CA GLU A 206 -10.39 -13.06 -7.31
C GLU A 206 -11.13 -13.31 -8.62
N ALA A 207 -10.88 -12.48 -9.64
CA ALA A 207 -11.49 -12.65 -10.96
C ALA A 207 -11.07 -13.98 -11.61
N ASP A 208 -9.78 -14.34 -11.51
CA ASP A 208 -9.28 -15.63 -11.97
C ASP A 208 -9.91 -16.79 -11.20
N LEU A 209 -10.08 -16.66 -9.88
CA LEU A 209 -10.70 -17.69 -9.06
C LEU A 209 -12.17 -17.91 -9.47
N VAL A 210 -12.92 -16.84 -9.70
CA VAL A 210 -14.31 -16.90 -10.18
C VAL A 210 -14.38 -17.56 -11.55
N GLU A 211 -13.45 -17.24 -12.46
CA GLU A 211 -13.33 -17.87 -13.78
C GLU A 211 -13.09 -19.38 -13.65
N ILE A 212 -12.10 -19.78 -12.84
CA ILE A 212 -11.75 -21.19 -12.60
C ILE A 212 -12.94 -21.92 -11.98
N ALA A 213 -13.59 -21.36 -10.96
CA ALA A 213 -14.72 -21.97 -10.27
C ALA A 213 -15.90 -22.20 -11.22
N THR A 214 -16.24 -21.20 -12.02
CA THR A 214 -17.32 -21.29 -13.02
C THR A 214 -16.99 -22.34 -14.09
N ALA A 215 -15.75 -22.36 -14.59
CA ALA A 215 -15.29 -23.36 -15.55
C ALA A 215 -15.19 -24.80 -14.97
N THR A 216 -15.25 -24.94 -13.66
CA THR A 216 -15.25 -26.23 -12.95
C THR A 216 -16.66 -26.65 -12.54
N GLY A 217 -17.68 -25.81 -12.79
CA GLY A 217 -19.08 -26.09 -12.49
C GLY A 217 -19.46 -25.89 -11.02
N VAL A 218 -18.66 -25.14 -10.25
CA VAL A 218 -18.94 -24.90 -8.83
C VAL A 218 -20.22 -24.06 -8.70
N THR A 219 -21.15 -24.53 -7.87
CA THR A 219 -22.44 -23.85 -7.66
C THR A 219 -22.24 -22.49 -7.01
N ARG A 220 -22.82 -21.44 -7.60
CA ARG A 220 -22.87 -20.08 -7.03
C ARG A 220 -24.25 -19.81 -6.44
N ASP A 221 -24.31 -19.16 -5.29
CA ASP A 221 -25.53 -19.05 -4.48
C ASP A 221 -26.69 -18.32 -5.20
N GLY A 222 -26.40 -17.54 -6.26
CA GLY A 222 -27.40 -16.90 -7.14
C GLY A 222 -27.97 -17.76 -8.28
N GLN A 223 -27.51 -19.00 -8.48
CA GLN A 223 -28.03 -19.91 -9.53
C GLN A 223 -29.07 -20.93 -9.02
N ARG A 224 -29.45 -20.88 -7.73
CA ARG A 224 -30.49 -21.76 -7.17
C ARG A 224 -31.92 -21.37 -7.54
N GLU A 225 -32.17 -20.17 -8.07
CA GLU A 225 -33.55 -19.70 -8.32
C GLU A 225 -34.12 -20.05 -9.70
N SER A 226 -33.34 -20.62 -10.64
CA SER A 226 -33.80 -20.85 -12.02
C SER A 226 -34.06 -22.32 -12.41
N VAL A 227 -34.09 -23.25 -11.46
CA VAL A 227 -34.27 -24.70 -11.78
C VAL A 227 -35.39 -25.36 -10.94
N ALA A 228 -36.28 -24.55 -10.33
CA ALA A 228 -37.40 -25.04 -9.54
C ALA A 228 -38.78 -24.90 -10.23
N ASP A 229 -38.84 -24.36 -11.44
CA ASP A 229 -40.04 -24.33 -12.28
C ASP A 229 -39.70 -24.85 -13.68
N GLU A 230 -39.79 -26.17 -13.87
CA GLU A 230 -40.22 -26.85 -15.10
C GLU A 230 -40.49 -28.35 -14.83
#